data_AF-A0A6J7FT21-F1
#
_entry.id   AF-A0A6J7FT21-F1
#
_cell.length_a   1.000
_cell.length_b   1.000
_cell.length_c   1.000
_cell.angle_alpha   90.00
_cell.angle_beta   90.00
_cell.angle_gamma   90.00
#
_symmetry.space_group_name_H-M   'P 1'
#
loop_
_entity.id
_entity.type
_entity.pdbx_description
1 polymer ?
#
loop_
_entity_poly.entity_id
_entity_poly.type
_entity_poly.pdbx_seq_one_letter_code
_entity_poly.pdbx_strand_id
1 'polypeptide(L)'
;MLPIGSRIRVRRLELDLTQKELGEAVGDGVSKQTVRNWEAGRSEPTKHSADLAAALQWTEEELWAGPPPRRAQGPRRGPRRPTADERFTDAVGEGRSSTKDLLRQVRERTPDRPFLAYPEQPATRSEVDELRARLDKLEAWVREQDTTATAAVDDADDLTADA
;
A
#
# COMPACT_ATOMS: atom_id res chain seq x y z
N MET A 1 -11.73 12.47 -12.46
CA MET A 1 -10.64 11.68 -13.06
C MET A 1 -9.32 12.24 -12.54
N LEU A 2 -8.38 11.43 -12.07
CA LEU A 2 -7.11 11.94 -11.51
C LEU A 2 -6.22 12.53 -12.63
N PRO A 3 -5.53 13.68 -12.38
CA PRO A 3 -4.53 14.21 -13.30
C PRO A 3 -3.46 13.17 -13.62
N ILE A 4 -2.86 13.25 -14.82
CA ILE A 4 -1.83 12.30 -15.27
C ILE A 4 -0.66 12.19 -14.27
N GLY A 5 -0.18 13.33 -13.74
CA GLY A 5 0.89 13.35 -12.74
C GLY A 5 0.54 12.58 -11.47
N SER A 6 -0.71 12.70 -11.00
CA SER A 6 -1.19 11.93 -9.85
C SER A 6 -1.27 10.44 -10.15
N ARG A 7 -1.67 10.06 -11.36
CA ARG A 7 -1.73 8.65 -11.81
C ARG A 7 -0.33 8.03 -11.88
N ILE A 8 0.64 8.75 -12.46
CA ILE A 8 2.05 8.35 -12.48
C ILE A 8 2.56 8.11 -11.06
N ARG A 9 2.30 9.05 -10.14
CA ARG A 9 2.71 8.93 -8.74
C ARG A 9 2.12 7.70 -8.06
N VAL A 10 0.82 7.49 -8.19
CA VAL A 10 0.13 6.33 -7.60
C VAL A 10 0.75 5.04 -8.15
N ARG A 11 0.89 4.92 -9.46
CA ARG A 11 1.42 3.72 -10.09
C ARG A 11 2.87 3.45 -9.73
N ARG A 12 3.70 4.49 -9.67
CA ARG A 12 5.09 4.37 -9.21
C ARG A 12 5.16 3.78 -7.79
N LEU A 13 4.30 4.28 -6.89
CA LEU A 13 4.23 3.79 -5.52
C LEU A 13 3.70 2.36 -5.42
N GLU A 14 2.75 1.95 -6.28
CA GLU A 14 2.31 0.55 -6.37
C GLU A 14 3.43 -0.42 -6.80
N LEU A 15 4.44 0.08 -7.50
CA LEU A 15 5.61 -0.68 -7.96
C LEU A 15 6.80 -0.55 -7.00
N ASP A 16 6.63 0.11 -5.85
CA ASP A 16 7.68 0.38 -4.86
C ASP A 16 8.92 1.11 -5.43
N LEU A 17 8.72 1.91 -6.48
CA LEU A 17 9.80 2.67 -7.13
C LEU A 17 9.95 4.06 -6.48
N THR A 18 11.18 4.50 -6.25
CA THR A 18 11.48 5.91 -5.95
C THR A 18 11.40 6.76 -7.22
N GLN A 19 11.29 8.08 -7.09
CA GLN A 19 11.35 9.00 -8.24
C GLN A 19 12.68 8.90 -9.01
N LYS A 20 13.77 8.53 -8.32
CA LYS A 20 15.09 8.35 -8.93
C LYS A 20 15.10 7.07 -9.77
N GLU A 21 14.68 5.95 -9.21
CA GLU A 21 14.61 4.66 -9.90
C GLU A 21 13.65 4.70 -11.08
N LEU A 22 12.51 5.40 -10.97
CA LEU A 22 11.63 5.60 -12.11
C LEU A 22 12.33 6.39 -13.24
N GLY A 23 13.11 7.42 -12.90
CA GLY A 23 13.88 8.16 -13.89
C GLY A 23 14.92 7.28 -14.59
N GLU A 24 15.65 6.47 -13.82
CA GLU A 24 16.63 5.51 -14.35
C GLU A 24 15.96 4.44 -15.23
N ALA A 25 14.74 4.00 -14.89
CA ALA A 25 13.98 3.02 -15.68
C ALA A 25 13.42 3.60 -17.00
N VAL A 26 13.15 4.91 -17.05
CA VAL A 26 12.69 5.60 -18.27
C VAL A 26 13.85 5.79 -19.26
N GLY A 27 15.08 5.95 -18.77
CA GLY A 27 16.27 5.95 -19.60
C GLY A 27 17.27 7.06 -19.28
N ASP A 28 18.39 7.04 -20.00
CA ASP A 28 19.50 7.97 -19.81
C ASP A 28 19.06 9.43 -20.01
N GLY A 29 19.22 10.24 -18.97
CA GLY A 29 18.91 11.67 -18.98
C GLY A 29 17.62 12.07 -18.25
N VAL A 30 16.79 11.13 -17.78
CA VAL A 30 15.62 11.46 -16.97
C VAL A 30 15.99 11.54 -15.49
N SER A 31 16.13 12.76 -15.00
CA SER A 31 16.45 13.00 -13.59
C SER A 31 15.25 12.80 -12.66
N LYS A 32 15.52 12.55 -11.37
CA LYS A 32 14.53 12.60 -10.28
C LYS A 32 13.67 13.89 -10.34
N GLN A 33 14.28 15.02 -10.65
CA GLN A 33 13.59 16.32 -10.71
C GLN A 33 12.61 16.39 -11.89
N THR A 34 12.95 15.74 -13.01
CA THR A 34 12.07 15.59 -14.18
C THR A 34 10.82 14.80 -13.79
N VAL A 35 11.00 13.64 -13.13
CA VAL A 35 9.88 12.83 -12.62
C VAL A 35 9.01 13.60 -11.62
N ARG A 36 9.63 14.33 -10.69
CA ARG A 36 8.91 15.21 -9.75
C ARG A 36 8.05 16.26 -10.47
N ASN A 37 8.52 16.81 -11.59
CA ASN A 37 7.76 17.79 -12.36
C ASN A 37 6.56 17.14 -13.08
N TRP A 38 6.72 15.92 -13.60
CA TRP A 38 5.62 15.14 -14.16
C TRP A 38 4.55 14.82 -13.10
N GLU A 39 4.95 14.33 -11.93
CA GLU A 39 4.02 13.98 -10.85
C GLU A 39 3.26 15.19 -10.31
N ALA A 40 3.91 16.36 -10.28
CA ALA A 40 3.31 17.62 -9.86
C ALA A 40 2.46 18.28 -10.97
N GLY A 41 2.42 17.73 -12.19
CA GLY A 41 1.73 18.32 -13.33
C GLY A 41 2.36 19.62 -13.84
N ARG A 42 3.63 19.89 -13.51
CA ARG A 42 4.37 21.06 -14.00
C ARG A 42 4.88 20.89 -15.43
N SER A 43 5.05 19.65 -15.86
CA SER A 43 5.42 19.28 -17.23
C SER A 43 4.79 17.94 -17.58
N GLU A 44 4.68 17.64 -18.87
CA GLU A 44 4.18 16.36 -19.35
C GLU A 44 5.31 15.49 -19.92
N PRO A 45 5.23 14.15 -19.81
CA PRO A 45 6.24 13.23 -20.30
C PRO A 45 6.10 12.95 -21.81
N THR A 46 5.83 13.96 -22.64
CA THR A 46 5.50 13.76 -24.07
C THR A 46 6.61 13.11 -24.89
N LYS A 47 7.87 13.44 -24.61
CA LYS A 47 9.04 12.83 -25.29
C LYS A 47 9.45 11.46 -24.73
N HIS A 48 8.94 11.11 -23.56
CA HIS A 48 9.31 9.91 -22.81
C HIS A 48 8.09 9.04 -22.51
N SER A 49 6.99 9.23 -23.25
CA SER A 49 5.70 8.61 -22.96
C SER A 49 5.76 7.10 -23.10
N ALA A 50 6.40 6.61 -24.17
CA ALA A 50 6.60 5.19 -24.43
C ALA A 50 7.46 4.52 -23.33
N ASP A 51 8.62 5.10 -23.03
CA ASP A 51 9.53 4.54 -22.03
C ASP A 51 8.95 4.62 -20.61
N LEU A 52 8.25 5.70 -20.29
CA LEU A 52 7.54 5.85 -19.03
C LEU A 52 6.39 4.85 -18.90
N ALA A 53 5.63 4.62 -19.96
CA ALA A 53 4.58 3.61 -19.97
C ALA A 53 5.18 2.22 -19.73
N ALA A 54 6.28 1.88 -20.41
CA ALA A 54 7.00 0.62 -20.21
C ALA A 54 7.50 0.47 -18.76
N ALA A 55 8.14 1.50 -18.20
CA ALA A 55 8.63 1.50 -16.82
C ALA A 55 7.50 1.34 -15.78
N LEU A 56 6.31 1.87 -16.07
CA LEU A 56 5.12 1.75 -15.22
C LEU A 56 4.27 0.50 -15.49
N GLN A 57 4.71 -0.35 -16.43
CA GLN A 57 3.99 -1.53 -16.89
C GLN A 57 2.56 -1.20 -17.37
N TRP A 58 2.45 -0.11 -18.12
CA TRP A 58 1.24 0.36 -18.78
C TRP A 58 1.43 0.42 -20.28
N THR A 59 0.32 0.44 -21.02
CA THR A 59 0.35 0.88 -22.42
C THR A 59 0.43 2.42 -22.48
N GLU A 60 0.88 2.95 -23.61
CA GLU A 60 0.89 4.41 -23.83
C GLU A 60 -0.53 5.00 -23.76
N GLU A 61 -1.53 4.27 -24.23
CA GLU A 61 -2.94 4.66 -24.09
C GLU A 61 -3.37 4.73 -22.62
N GLU A 62 -3.01 3.74 -21.80
CA GLU A 62 -3.30 3.73 -20.35
C GLU A 62 -2.61 4.89 -19.60
N LEU A 63 -1.42 5.30 -20.06
CA LEU A 63 -0.71 6.44 -19.50
C LEU A 63 -1.51 7.75 -19.69
N TRP A 64 -2.14 7.96 -20.85
CA TRP A 64 -2.90 9.18 -21.15
C TRP A 64 -4.35 9.11 -20.71
N ALA A 65 -5.06 8.04 -21.08
CA ALA A 65 -6.48 7.84 -20.80
C ALA A 65 -6.74 7.31 -19.38
N GLY A 66 -5.70 6.90 -18.65
CA GLY A 66 -5.82 6.18 -17.39
C GLY A 66 -6.00 4.68 -17.62
N PRO A 67 -5.57 3.83 -16.67
CA PRO A 67 -5.86 2.42 -16.78
C PRO A 67 -7.38 2.24 -16.90
N PRO A 68 -7.87 1.35 -17.78
CA PRO A 68 -9.29 1.05 -17.81
C PRO A 68 -9.72 0.71 -16.37
N PRO A 69 -10.93 1.13 -15.94
CA PRO A 69 -11.43 0.77 -14.62
C PRO A 69 -11.23 -0.74 -14.52
N ARG A 70 -10.47 -1.20 -13.51
CA ARG A 70 -10.08 -2.61 -13.38
C ARG A 70 -11.39 -3.40 -13.48
N ARG A 71 -11.72 -3.93 -14.66
CA ARG A 71 -12.76 -4.96 -14.81
C ARG A 71 -12.30 -5.98 -13.82
N ALA A 72 -13.13 -6.32 -12.83
CA ALA A 72 -12.81 -7.21 -11.75
C ALA A 72 -12.00 -8.40 -12.30
N GLN A 73 -10.67 -8.27 -12.30
CA GLN A 73 -9.79 -9.37 -12.58
C GLN A 73 -9.86 -10.08 -11.24
N GLY A 74 -10.87 -10.95 -11.11
CA GLY A 74 -11.01 -11.84 -9.99
C GLY A 74 -9.64 -12.46 -9.70
N PRO A 75 -9.35 -12.81 -8.44
CA PRO A 75 -8.02 -13.22 -8.03
C PRO A 75 -7.50 -14.22 -9.05
N ARG A 76 -6.46 -13.83 -9.81
CA ARG A 76 -5.79 -14.76 -10.71
C ARG A 76 -5.35 -15.88 -9.80
N ARG A 77 -5.99 -17.05 -9.91
CA ARG A 77 -5.56 -18.26 -9.22
C ARG A 77 -4.17 -18.56 -9.77
N GLY A 78 -3.15 -18.01 -9.11
CA GLY A 78 -1.80 -18.51 -9.23
C GLY A 78 -1.78 -20.00 -8.85
N PRO A 79 -0.74 -20.75 -9.23
CA PRO A 79 -0.55 -22.10 -8.73
C PRO A 79 -0.71 -22.07 -7.20
N ARG A 80 -1.50 -23.01 -6.67
CA ARG A 80 -1.76 -23.11 -5.24
C ARG A 80 -0.43 -23.01 -4.51
N ARG A 81 -0.29 -22.02 -3.64
CA ARG A 81 0.87 -21.89 -2.76
C ARG A 81 0.88 -23.17 -1.91
N PRO A 82 1.96 -23.97 -1.93
CA PRO A 82 2.02 -25.15 -1.09
C PRO A 82 1.86 -24.72 0.37
N THR A 83 1.08 -25.51 1.09
CA THR A 83 0.82 -25.33 2.52
C THR A 83 2.13 -25.42 3.30
N ALA A 84 2.12 -25.02 4.58
CA ALA A 84 3.32 -25.10 5.42
C ALA A 84 3.80 -26.56 5.57
N ASP A 85 2.88 -27.53 5.59
CA ASP A 85 3.18 -28.96 5.66
C ASP A 85 3.87 -29.47 4.39
N GLU A 86 3.38 -29.06 3.21
CA GLU A 86 3.98 -29.44 1.92
C GLU A 86 5.36 -28.82 1.69
N ARG A 87 5.69 -27.71 2.37
CA ARG A 87 7.02 -27.09 2.32
C ARG A 87 8.06 -27.79 3.20
N PHE A 88 7.64 -28.63 4.13
CA PHE A 88 8.53 -29.25 5.11
C PHE A 88 9.05 -30.61 4.64
N THR A 89 8.31 -31.34 3.80
CA THR A 89 8.65 -32.72 3.43
C THR A 89 9.72 -32.86 2.34
N ASP A 90 9.92 -31.83 1.51
CA ASP A 90 10.93 -31.86 0.43
C ASP A 90 12.35 -31.48 0.89
N ALA A 91 12.51 -30.96 2.11
CA ALA A 91 13.79 -30.47 2.63
C ALA A 91 14.43 -31.37 3.70
N VAL A 92 13.80 -32.50 4.05
CA VAL A 92 14.37 -33.48 5.00
C VAL A 92 15.00 -34.65 4.27
N GLY A 93 15.83 -34.32 3.28
CA GLY A 93 16.81 -35.20 2.67
C GLY A 93 18.20 -34.67 2.98
N GLU A 94 18.83 -35.28 3.98
CA GLU A 94 20.27 -35.25 4.26
C GLU A 94 20.91 -33.96 4.79
N GLY A 95 21.38 -34.03 6.04
CA GLY A 95 22.63 -33.36 6.43
C GLY A 95 22.49 -32.01 7.14
N ARG A 96 22.13 -32.08 8.42
CA ARG A 96 22.41 -31.12 9.51
C ARG A 96 23.27 -29.89 9.11
N SER A 97 22.63 -28.80 8.68
CA SER A 97 23.20 -27.47 8.86
C SER A 97 22.63 -26.90 10.15
N SER A 98 23.50 -26.68 11.14
CA SER A 98 23.12 -26.13 12.44
C SER A 98 22.40 -24.79 12.24
N THR A 99 21.43 -24.46 13.08
CA THR A 99 20.69 -23.18 13.05
C THR A 99 21.64 -21.97 12.96
N LYS A 100 22.85 -22.11 13.50
CA LYS A 100 23.93 -21.12 13.42
C LYS A 100 24.50 -20.92 12.00
N ASP A 101 24.62 -21.98 11.22
CA ASP A 101 25.07 -21.92 9.82
C ASP A 101 24.01 -21.33 8.89
N LEU A 102 22.73 -21.63 9.13
CA LEU A 102 21.63 -20.98 8.44
C LEU A 102 21.58 -19.47 8.72
N LEU A 103 21.75 -19.06 9.97
CA LEU A 103 21.80 -17.64 10.34
C LEU A 103 23.03 -16.94 9.75
N ARG A 104 24.17 -17.63 9.65
CA ARG A 104 25.37 -17.12 9.00
C ARG A 104 25.18 -16.95 7.49
N GLN A 105 24.62 -17.95 6.80
CA GLN A 105 24.33 -17.87 5.36
C GLN A 105 23.32 -16.77 5.02
N VAL A 106 22.30 -16.56 5.87
CA VAL A 106 21.34 -15.46 5.69
C VAL A 106 22.03 -14.11 5.86
N ARG A 107 22.94 -13.97 6.83
CA ARG A 107 23.70 -12.74 7.06
C ARG A 107 24.71 -12.45 5.94
N GLU A 108 25.33 -13.47 5.37
CA GLU A 108 26.29 -13.34 4.27
C GLU A 108 25.61 -13.06 2.91
N ARG A 109 24.36 -13.52 2.70
CA ARG A 109 23.59 -13.29 1.46
C ARG A 109 22.83 -11.96 1.40
N THR A 110 22.76 -11.22 2.50
CA THR A 110 22.10 -9.92 2.53
C THR A 110 23.18 -8.85 2.59
N PRO A 111 23.66 -8.30 1.45
CA PRO A 111 24.50 -7.10 1.54
C PRO A 111 23.65 -6.03 2.20
N ASP A 112 24.16 -5.50 3.32
CA ASP A 112 23.72 -4.30 4.04
C ASP A 112 22.43 -3.71 3.48
N ARG A 113 21.29 -4.35 3.80
CA ARG A 113 20.00 -3.74 3.53
C ARG A 113 19.87 -2.75 4.68
N PRO A 114 20.04 -1.43 4.47
CA PRO A 114 19.67 -0.50 5.51
C PRO A 114 18.23 -0.88 5.85
N PHE A 115 18.01 -1.27 7.11
CA PHE A 115 16.68 -1.35 7.67
C PHE A 115 15.99 -0.10 7.15
N LEU A 116 14.85 -0.26 6.45
CA LEU A 116 14.01 0.88 6.13
C LEU A 116 13.77 1.54 7.48
N ALA A 117 14.56 2.57 7.77
CA ALA A 117 14.17 3.64 8.61
C ALA A 117 12.95 4.18 7.88
N TYR A 118 11.79 3.60 8.21
CA TYR A 118 10.65 4.45 8.47
C TYR A 118 11.25 5.65 9.19
N PRO A 119 11.17 6.88 8.65
CA PRO A 119 11.34 8.01 9.52
C PRO A 119 10.24 7.83 10.55
N GLU A 120 10.60 7.18 11.66
CA GLU A 120 10.08 7.49 12.96
C GLU A 120 10.32 9.00 13.04
N GLN A 121 9.34 9.78 12.60
CA GLN A 121 9.01 10.94 13.37
C GLN A 121 8.55 10.31 14.69
N PRO A 122 9.36 10.31 15.77
CA PRO A 122 8.79 9.97 17.05
C PRO A 122 7.69 11.00 17.21
N ALA A 123 6.43 10.56 17.12
CA ALA A 123 5.30 11.43 17.40
C ALA A 123 5.66 12.09 18.73
N THR A 124 5.85 13.41 18.70
CA THR A 124 6.18 14.15 19.90
C THR A 124 5.12 13.80 20.94
N ARG A 125 5.46 13.83 22.24
CA ARG A 125 4.48 13.51 23.28
C ARG A 125 3.16 14.29 23.08
N SER A 126 3.27 15.52 22.58
CA SER A 126 2.16 16.37 22.16
C SER A 126 1.31 15.77 21.04
N GLU A 127 1.91 15.26 19.97
CA GLU A 127 1.18 14.63 18.85
C GLU A 127 0.48 13.34 19.28
N VAL A 128 1.10 12.55 20.16
CA VAL A 128 0.46 11.35 20.72
C VAL A 128 -0.75 11.72 21.59
N ASP A 129 -0.62 12.78 22.39
CA ASP A 129 -1.70 13.25 23.25
C ASP A 129 -2.85 13.88 22.42
N GLU A 130 -2.54 14.57 21.31
CA GLU A 130 -3.53 15.07 20.35
C GLU A 130 -4.30 13.94 19.65
N LEU A 131 -3.60 12.87 19.24
CA LEU A 131 -4.23 11.70 18.63
C LEU A 131 -5.13 10.96 19.60
N ARG A 132 -4.73 10.84 20.88
CA ARG A 132 -5.57 10.27 21.95
C ARG A 132 -6.83 11.09 22.18
N ALA A 133 -6.70 12.42 22.30
CA ALA A 133 -7.86 13.30 22.46
C ALA A 133 -8.83 13.21 21.26
N ARG A 134 -8.28 13.04 20.05
CA ARG A 134 -9.09 12.85 18.84
C ARG A 134 -9.81 11.50 18.83
N LEU A 135 -9.17 10.45 19.34
CA LEU A 135 -9.80 9.13 19.51
C LEU A 135 -10.95 9.22 20.54
N ASP A 136 -10.71 9.83 21.70
CA ASP A 136 -11.73 10.00 22.75
C ASP A 136 -12.96 10.75 22.23
N LYS A 137 -12.76 11.79 21.42
CA LYS A 137 -13.84 12.56 20.78
C LYS A 137 -14.66 11.70 19.81
N LEU A 138 -14.01 10.83 19.05
CA LEU A 138 -14.70 9.92 18.13
C LEU A 138 -15.51 8.88 18.90
N GLU A 139 -14.95 8.30 19.97
CA GLU A 139 -15.68 7.35 20.80
C GLU A 139 -16.88 7.99 21.50
N ALA A 140 -16.76 9.24 21.97
CA ALA A 140 -17.89 9.98 22.54
C ALA A 140 -19.00 10.20 21.50
N TRP A 141 -18.63 10.60 20.28
CA TRP A 141 -19.57 10.77 19.18
C TRP A 141 -20.28 9.46 18.82
N VAL A 142 -19.55 8.33 18.78
CA VAL A 142 -20.15 7.01 18.53
C VAL A 142 -21.14 6.63 19.64
N ARG A 143 -20.79 6.85 20.92
CA ARG A 143 -21.72 6.57 22.04
C ARG A 143 -22.99 7.42 21.96
N GLU A 144 -22.89 8.68 21.54
CA GLU A 144 -24.06 9.55 21.34
C GLU A 144 -24.99 9.04 20.22
N GLN A 145 -24.42 8.53 19.12
CA GLN A 145 -25.20 7.90 18.05
C GLN A 145 -25.90 6.61 18.55
N ASP A 146 -25.24 5.80 19.38
CA ASP A 146 -25.84 4.58 19.95
C ASP A 146 -26.95 4.87 20.98
N THR A 147 -26.85 5.96 21.75
CA THR A 147 -27.94 6.37 22.65
C THR A 147 -29.20 6.79 21.90
N THR A 148 -29.07 7.30 20.68
CA THR A 148 -30.21 7.66 19.82
C THR A 148 -30.92 6.41 19.27
N ALA A 149 -30.20 5.29 19.14
CA ALA A 149 -30.77 4.02 18.71
C ALA A 149 -31.51 3.26 19.82
N THR A 150 -31.14 3.47 21.08
CA THR A 150 -31.75 2.73 22.22
C THR A 150 -33.05 3.36 22.72
N ALA A 151 -33.19 4.69 22.64
CA ALA A 151 -34.41 5.39 23.07
C ALA A 151 -35.65 5.10 22.19
N ALA A 152 -35.49 4.51 21.00
CA ALA A 152 -36.60 4.18 20.11
C ALA A 152 -37.23 2.80 20.36
N VAL A 153 -36.71 2.02 21.31
CA VAL A 153 -37.18 0.64 21.58
C VAL A 153 -38.06 0.55 22.84
N ASP A 154 -37.96 1.49 23.78
CA ASP A 154 -38.73 1.46 25.04
C ASP A 154 -40.16 2.07 24.93
N ASP A 155 -40.47 2.84 23.88
CA ASP A 155 -41.83 3.43 23.69
C ASP A 155 -42.84 2.46 23.05
N ALA A 156 -42.45 1.22 22.73
CA ALA A 156 -43.29 0.27 21.99
C ALA A 156 -44.04 -0.78 22.84
N ASP A 157 -43.80 -0.84 24.16
CA ASP A 157 -44.32 -1.92 25.02
C ASP A 157 -45.51 -1.53 25.93
N ASP A 158 -46.11 -0.34 25.75
CA ASP A 158 -47.23 0.15 26.61
C ASP A 158 -48.56 0.38 25.85
N LEU A 159 -48.89 -0.43 24.83
CA LEU A 159 -50.17 -0.33 24.10
C LEU A 159 -50.88 -1.67 23.82
N THR A 160 -50.69 -2.71 24.65
CA THR A 160 -51.48 -3.95 24.55
C THR A 160 -52.12 -4.42 25.86
N ALA A 161 -52.65 -3.47 26.64
CA ALA A 161 -53.65 -3.77 27.66
C ALA A 161 -54.88 -2.87 27.47
N ASP A 162 -56.04 -3.51 27.35
CA ASP A 162 -57.41 -2.96 27.29
C ASP A 162 -57.96 -2.53 25.92
N ALA A 163 -58.62 -3.49 25.23
CA ALA A 163 -59.96 -3.36 24.59
C ALA A 163 -60.29 -4.59 23.73
#